data_AF-A0A090DW50-F1
#
_entry.id   AF-A0A090DW50-F1
#
_cell.length_a   1.000
_cell.length_b   1.000
_cell.length_c   1.000
_cell.angle_alpha   90.00
_cell.angle_beta   90.00
_cell.angle_gamma   90.00
#
_symmetry.space_group_name_H-M   'P 1'
#
loop_
_entity.id
_entity.type
_entity.pdbx_description
1 polymer ?
#
loop_
_entity_poly.entity_id
_entity_poly.type
_entity_poly.pdbx_seq_one_letter_code
_entity_poly.pdbx_strand_id
1 'polypeptide(L)'
;MEAAISSRTGELSLNQRIDKMHARDRAGLLAFVVVLWGTLMFALFSVWPYVSIPAMRIILSVACALVLVFNTAAIVAMLRHYAEDKHFIYGLDIKHLDEMRRRRG
;
A
#
# COMPACT_ATOMS: atom_id res chain seq x y z
N MET A 1 34.25 -5.63 21.18
CA MET A 1 33.15 -4.63 21.13
C MET A 1 32.84 -4.16 19.70
N GLU A 2 33.84 -4.03 18.81
CA GLU A 2 33.63 -3.61 17.39
C GLU A 2 32.78 -4.55 16.54
N ALA A 3 32.88 -5.87 16.73
CA ALA A 3 32.10 -6.85 15.95
C ALA A 3 30.57 -6.70 16.14
N ALA A 4 30.12 -6.29 17.34
CA ALA A 4 28.71 -6.07 17.65
C ALA A 4 28.18 -4.74 17.09
N ILE A 5 29.08 -3.78 16.82
CA ILE A 5 28.72 -2.48 16.23
C ILE A 5 28.54 -2.65 14.72
N SER A 6 29.46 -3.37 14.06
CA SER A 6 29.42 -3.66 12.62
C SER A 6 28.17 -4.45 12.21
N SER A 7 27.79 -5.47 12.99
CA SER A 7 26.55 -6.25 12.76
C SER A 7 25.29 -5.40 12.93
N ARG A 8 25.24 -4.54 13.95
CA ARG A 8 24.14 -3.58 14.17
C ARG A 8 23.98 -2.60 13.02
N THR A 9 25.06 -2.03 12.51
CA THR A 9 25.01 -1.13 11.34
C THR A 9 24.54 -1.85 10.08
N GLY A 10 24.93 -3.11 9.89
CA GLY A 10 24.45 -3.95 8.79
C GLY A 10 22.94 -4.17 8.86
N GLU A 11 22.40 -4.55 10.02
CA GLU A 11 20.96 -4.75 10.24
C GLU A 11 20.15 -3.46 10.07
N LEU A 12 20.64 -2.34 10.61
CA LEU A 12 20.01 -1.03 10.43
C LEU A 12 19.91 -0.65 8.95
N SER A 13 20.94 -0.94 8.15
CA SER A 13 20.95 -0.64 6.71
C SER A 13 19.94 -1.48 5.90
N LEU A 14 19.72 -2.74 6.32
CA LEU A 14 18.84 -3.69 5.66
C LEU A 14 17.37 -3.36 5.96
N ASN A 15 17.07 -3.07 7.22
CA ASN A 15 15.77 -2.57 7.67
C ASN A 15 15.41 -1.25 6.99
N GLN A 16 16.35 -0.31 6.87
CA GLN A 16 16.15 0.95 6.15
C GLN A 16 15.80 0.76 4.66
N ARG A 17 16.42 -0.23 3.99
CA ARG A 17 16.10 -0.53 2.58
C ARG A 17 14.73 -1.18 2.42
N ILE A 18 14.36 -2.10 3.31
CA ILE A 18 13.05 -2.75 3.33
C ILE A 18 11.95 -1.71 3.57
N ASP A 19 12.15 -0.79 4.52
CA ASP A 19 11.18 0.26 4.81
C ASP A 19 11.07 1.27 3.68
N LYS A 20 12.16 1.57 2.98
CA LYS A 20 12.14 2.44 1.79
C LYS A 20 11.38 1.80 0.63
N MET A 21 11.52 0.50 0.41
CA MET A 21 10.77 -0.24 -0.62
C MET A 21 9.27 -0.30 -0.25
N HIS A 22 8.95 -0.62 1.01
CA HIS A 22 7.58 -0.62 1.52
C HIS A 22 6.89 0.74 1.44
N ALA A 23 7.61 1.82 1.75
CA ALA A 23 7.07 3.17 1.66
C ALA A 23 6.75 3.55 0.21
N ARG A 24 7.55 3.09 -0.76
CA ARG A 24 7.32 3.35 -2.18
C ARG A 24 6.11 2.60 -2.73
N ASP A 25 5.93 1.33 -2.35
CA ASP A 25 4.78 0.55 -2.78
C ASP A 25 3.48 1.09 -2.17
N ARG A 26 3.52 1.51 -0.91
CA ARG A 26 2.41 2.22 -0.25
C ARG A 26 2.10 3.56 -0.92
N ALA A 27 3.13 4.31 -1.34
CA ALA A 27 2.96 5.56 -2.08
C ALA A 27 2.34 5.31 -3.46
N GLY A 28 2.72 4.24 -4.15
CA GLY A 28 2.11 3.83 -5.43
C GLY A 28 0.63 3.47 -5.28
N LEU A 29 0.28 2.70 -4.26
CA LEU A 29 -1.12 2.37 -3.94
C LEU A 29 -1.95 3.61 -3.60
N LEU A 30 -1.40 4.53 -2.81
CA LEU A 30 -2.06 5.79 -2.49
C LEU A 30 -2.25 6.67 -3.75
N ALA A 31 -1.22 6.77 -4.59
CA ALA A 31 -1.29 7.51 -5.84
C ALA A 31 -2.38 6.94 -6.77
N PHE A 32 -2.51 5.61 -6.83
CA PHE A 32 -3.56 4.95 -7.62
C PHE A 32 -4.97 5.32 -7.13
N VAL A 33 -5.20 5.33 -5.81
CA VAL A 33 -6.47 5.80 -5.21
C VAL A 33 -6.73 7.26 -5.59
N VAL A 34 -5.74 8.14 -5.43
CA VAL A 34 -5.89 9.58 -5.72
C VAL A 34 -6.22 9.80 -7.19
N VAL A 35 -5.55 9.11 -8.11
CA VAL A 35 -5.82 9.20 -9.55
C VAL A 35 -7.23 8.69 -9.88
N LEU A 36 -7.66 7.58 -9.27
CA LEU A 36 -9.01 7.04 -9.43
C LEU A 36 -10.07 8.05 -8.98
N TRP A 37 -9.90 8.63 -7.79
CA TRP A 37 -10.76 9.68 -7.24
C TRP A 37 -10.84 10.88 -8.18
N GLY A 38 -9.70 11.41 -8.61
CA GLY A 38 -9.64 12.54 -9.53
C GLY A 38 -10.36 12.23 -10.85
N THR A 39 -10.12 11.06 -11.42
CA THR A 39 -10.71 10.65 -12.71
C THR A 39 -12.23 10.50 -12.61
N LEU A 40 -12.73 9.80 -11.61
CA LEU A 40 -14.18 9.59 -11.45
C LEU A 40 -14.92 10.86 -11.09
N MET A 41 -14.34 11.70 -10.22
CA MET A 41 -14.97 12.99 -9.89
C MET A 41 -14.96 13.92 -11.09
N PHE A 42 -13.85 14.01 -11.81
CA PHE A 42 -13.77 14.76 -13.06
C PHE A 42 -14.82 14.28 -14.07
N ALA A 43 -14.95 12.96 -14.25
CA ALA A 43 -15.95 12.39 -15.14
C ALA A 43 -17.37 12.77 -14.71
N LEU A 44 -17.70 12.60 -13.43
CA LEU A 44 -19.02 12.91 -12.88
C LEU A 44 -19.38 14.39 -13.07
N PHE A 45 -18.46 15.32 -12.78
CA PHE A 45 -18.68 16.75 -13.01
C PHE A 45 -18.78 17.10 -14.49
N SER A 46 -17.98 16.44 -15.33
CA SER A 46 -18.01 16.65 -16.78
C SER A 46 -19.35 16.23 -17.38
N VAL A 47 -19.94 15.13 -16.94
CA VAL A 47 -21.24 14.68 -17.44
C VAL A 47 -22.44 15.38 -16.77
N TRP A 48 -22.26 15.94 -15.58
CA TRP A 48 -23.34 16.54 -14.77
C TRP A 48 -24.27 17.52 -15.52
N PRO A 49 -23.79 18.49 -16.33
CA PRO A 49 -24.67 19.41 -17.04
C PRO A 49 -25.51 18.73 -18.14
N TYR A 50 -25.07 17.58 -18.66
CA TYR A 50 -25.77 16.84 -19.71
C TYR A 50 -26.83 15.88 -19.17
N VAL A 51 -26.83 15.60 -17.86
CA VAL A 51 -27.82 14.73 -17.23
C VAL A 51 -29.01 15.56 -16.75
N SER A 52 -30.10 15.55 -17.52
CA SER A 52 -31.33 16.30 -17.21
C SER A 52 -32.28 15.56 -16.27
N ILE A 53 -32.16 14.23 -16.20
CA ILE A 53 -33.08 13.37 -15.44
C ILE A 53 -32.59 13.25 -13.98
N PRO A 54 -33.38 13.68 -12.96
CA PRO A 54 -32.96 13.62 -11.56
C PRO A 54 -32.60 12.21 -11.08
N ALA A 55 -33.37 11.20 -11.49
CA ALA A 55 -33.10 9.80 -11.14
C ALA A 55 -31.72 9.33 -11.64
N MET A 56 -31.32 9.73 -12.85
CA MET A 56 -30.01 9.41 -13.40
C MET A 56 -28.88 10.06 -12.59
N ARG A 57 -29.06 11.31 -12.13
CA ARG A 57 -28.08 11.98 -11.26
C ARG A 57 -27.83 11.20 -9.97
N ILE A 58 -28.90 10.72 -9.33
CA ILE A 58 -28.82 9.91 -8.11
C ILE A 58 -28.09 8.59 -8.39
N ILE A 59 -28.45 7.89 -9.47
CA ILE A 59 -27.83 6.62 -9.83
C ILE A 59 -26.33 6.82 -10.09
N LEU A 60 -25.96 7.81 -10.91
CA LEU A 60 -24.55 8.11 -11.21
C LEU A 60 -23.77 8.48 -9.94
N SER A 61 -24.33 9.32 -9.07
CA SER A 61 -23.64 9.72 -7.84
C SER A 61 -23.44 8.54 -6.88
N VAL A 62 -24.46 7.69 -6.71
CA VAL A 62 -24.37 6.49 -5.86
C VAL A 62 -23.39 5.49 -6.44
N ALA A 63 -23.46 5.21 -7.74
CA ALA A 63 -22.52 4.30 -8.40
C ALA A 63 -21.07 4.80 -8.30
N CYS A 64 -20.84 6.10 -8.56
CA CYS A 64 -19.53 6.72 -8.40
C CYS A 64 -19.02 6.59 -6.96
N ALA A 65 -19.86 6.88 -5.97
CA ALA A 65 -19.51 6.76 -4.56
C ALA A 65 -19.16 5.31 -4.18
N LEU A 66 -19.94 4.33 -4.62
CA LEU A 66 -19.68 2.90 -4.36
C LEU A 66 -18.33 2.46 -4.94
N VAL A 67 -18.04 2.84 -6.19
CA VAL A 67 -16.77 2.49 -6.84
C VAL A 67 -15.60 3.08 -6.04
N LEU A 68 -15.67 4.36 -5.68
CA LEU A 68 -14.62 5.05 -4.92
C LEU A 68 -14.41 4.44 -3.54
N VAL A 69 -15.49 4.23 -2.78
CA VAL A 69 -15.43 3.70 -1.42
C VAL A 69 -14.92 2.27 -1.44
N PHE A 70 -15.45 1.39 -2.29
CA PHE A 70 -15.02 -0.01 -2.30
C PHE A 70 -13.60 -0.19 -2.81
N ASN A 71 -13.16 0.56 -3.84
CA ASN A 71 -11.75 0.50 -4.25
C ASN A 71 -10.81 0.99 -3.15
N THR A 72 -11.15 2.09 -2.50
CA THR A 72 -10.36 2.62 -1.38
C THR A 72 -10.32 1.62 -0.23
N ALA A 73 -11.45 1.02 0.14
CA ALA A 73 -11.54 0.01 1.20
C ALA A 73 -10.74 -1.26 0.85
N ALA A 74 -10.78 -1.73 -0.40
CA ALA A 74 -10.00 -2.87 -0.85
C ALA A 74 -8.49 -2.61 -0.74
N ILE A 75 -8.03 -1.42 -1.16
CA ILE A 75 -6.61 -1.04 -1.04
C ILE A 75 -6.21 -0.86 0.43
N VAL A 76 -7.06 -0.28 1.27
CA VAL A 76 -6.82 -0.18 2.72
C VAL A 76 -6.77 -1.56 3.36
N ALA A 77 -7.65 -2.49 2.97
CA ALA A 77 -7.64 -3.87 3.45
C ALA A 77 -6.37 -4.60 3.00
N MET A 78 -5.95 -4.41 1.74
CA MET A 78 -4.69 -4.94 1.22
C MET A 78 -3.49 -4.41 2.03
N LEU A 79 -3.46 -3.11 2.34
CA LEU A 79 -2.41 -2.49 3.16
C LEU A 79 -2.44 -2.98 4.62
N ARG A 80 -3.63 -3.15 5.21
CA ARG A 80 -3.78 -3.63 6.58
C ARG A 80 -3.33 -5.08 6.70
N HIS A 81 -3.75 -5.93 5.76
CA HIS A 81 -3.33 -7.31 5.69
C HIS A 81 -1.82 -7.44 5.42
N TYR A 82 -1.25 -6.59 4.56
CA TYR A 82 0.21 -6.51 4.36
C TYR A 82 0.98 -6.13 5.63
N ALA A 83 0.41 -5.29 6.50
CA ALA A 83 1.03 -4.91 7.76
C ALA A 83 0.92 -6.04 8.81
N GLU A 84 -0.19 -6.77 8.82
CA GLU A 84 -0.40 -7.95 9.68
C GLU A 84 0.50 -9.13 9.26
N ASP A 85 0.70 -9.36 7.95
CA ASP A 85 1.52 -10.45 7.43
C ASP A 85 3.04 -10.18 7.46
N LYS A 86 3.47 -8.90 7.57
CA LYS A 86 4.89 -8.52 7.63
C LYS A 86 5.61 -9.14 8.83
N HIS A 87 4.90 -9.35 9.94
CA HIS A 87 5.48 -9.95 11.15
C HIS A 87 5.78 -11.45 11.02
N PHE A 88 5.10 -12.17 10.13
CA PHE A 88 5.31 -13.61 9.93
C PHE A 88 6.39 -13.90 8.88
N ILE A 89 6.40 -13.16 7.76
CA ILE A 89 7.33 -13.41 6.64
C ILE A 89 8.76 -12.94 6.97
N TYR A 90 8.93 -11.73 7.54
CA TYR A 90 10.28 -11.20 7.83
C TYR A 90 10.94 -11.86 9.05
N GLY A 91 10.16 -12.44 9.97
CA GLY A 91 10.70 -13.21 11.08
C GLY A 91 11.37 -14.52 10.63
N LEU A 92 10.87 -15.14 9.55
CA LEU A 92 11.43 -16.38 9.00
C LEU A 92 12.69 -16.12 8.17
N ASP A 93 12.72 -15.04 7.39
CA ASP A 93 13.82 -14.74 6.48
C ASP A 93 15.10 -14.31 7.23
N ILE A 94 14.95 -13.56 8.33
CA ILE A 94 16.05 -13.21 9.24
C ILE A 94 16.63 -14.47 9.90
N LYS A 95 15.77 -15.43 10.27
CA LYS A 95 16.17 -16.69 10.90
C LYS A 95 16.96 -17.60 9.95
N HIS A 96 16.56 -17.67 8.67
CA HIS A 96 17.29 -18.43 7.64
C HIS A 96 18.63 -17.78 7.26
N LEU A 97 18.70 -16.44 7.21
CA LEU A 97 19.96 -15.72 7.00
C LEU A 97 20.93 -15.91 8.17
N ASP A 98 20.44 -15.94 9.41
CA ASP A 98 21.24 -16.25 10.61
C ASP A 98 21.74 -17.70 10.61
N GLU A 99 20.93 -18.66 10.19
CA GLU A 99 21.35 -20.06 10.06
C GLU A 99 22.41 -20.25 8.97
N MET A 100 22.31 -19.55 7.84
CA MET A 100 23.34 -19.60 6.80
C MET A 100 24.65 -18.95 7.26
N ARG A 101 24.59 -17.90 8.09
CA ARG A 101 25.77 -17.24 8.65
C ARG A 101 26.43 -18.10 9.74
N ARG A 102 25.65 -18.84 10.55
CA ARG A 102 26.15 -19.84 11.51
C ARG A 102 26.79 -21.08 10.87
N ARG A 103 26.43 -21.41 9.62
CA ARG A 103 27.04 -22.54 8.88
C ARG A 103 28.30 -22.18 8.10
N ARG A 104 28.59 -20.87 7.96
CA ARG A 104 29.77 -20.35 7.24
C ARG A 104 30.90 -19.89 8.17
N GLY A 105 30.68 -19.91 9.49
CA GLY A 105 31.73 -19.89 10.50
C GLY A 105 31.94 -21.29 11.06
#